data_AF-A0A963WYI6-F1
#
_entry.id   AF-A0A963WYI6-F1
#
_cell.length_a   1.000
_cell.length_b   1.000
_cell.length_c   1.000
_cell.angle_alpha   90.00
_cell.angle_beta   90.00
_cell.angle_gamma   90.00
#
_symmetry.space_group_name_H-M   'P 1'
#
loop_
_entity.id
_entity.type
_entity.pdbx_description
1 polymer ?
#
loop_
_entity_poly.entity_id
_entity_poly.type
_entity_poly.pdbx_seq_one_letter_code
_entity_poly.pdbx_strand_id
1 'polypeptide(L)'
;AGFKNAFQAKIMPEDMDPDDVRYNVVNWVHRSTRGWSYGASVRDPRTGEIIKGHVTLGSLRSRQDFMIANAVTGPYKDGKADIDDSIALVIARTRQLGAHEVGHTLGFAHNYIASTNDDDDVMDYPHPKMSVDKDGNISIKNPYREKIGEWNKIAVNWGYRQYANDEQEKAGLQKILKDAYAAGHQFVADGPDSRGVSSLHADSHLWDFGDDVLKATKQMYEVRKVALAKFGLDNIADGTPLSSLEETLVPLYYLPRFQINATAKSIGGMIYGYEVKGAGLVPRHSMVSRERQDAAMDLVLEALSPDYLTLPKHILDLIPPKAFGYELTNESFPRDTGASFDALALVEAHANHTLGLLFDRYRLARVNDFNVRDSSQISLDRYIVKIAQNTILAARLDDPLKAAVQRRVGHVFVHYMMMTAADNEASPAVQAMAASHLAGLKGILEEKIAKEEMNREYKAHYQAQARRIGLFLEGKYMPKASDLAQIPPGEPI
;
A
#
# COMPACT_ATOMS: atom_id res chain seq x y z
N ALA A 1 10.94 -28.04 -16.70
CA ALA A 1 10.41 -29.40 -16.49
C ALA A 1 10.63 -30.38 -17.66
N GLY A 2 10.96 -29.95 -18.88
CA GLY A 2 11.31 -30.86 -19.99
C GLY A 2 10.17 -31.22 -20.95
N PHE A 3 8.94 -30.80 -20.63
CA PHE A 3 7.80 -30.98 -21.51
C PHE A 3 7.76 -29.96 -22.66
N LYS A 4 7.38 -30.40 -23.85
CA LYS A 4 7.08 -29.54 -25.01
C LYS A 4 5.56 -29.42 -25.15
N ASN A 5 5.06 -28.21 -25.35
CA ASN A 5 3.63 -27.93 -25.54
C ASN A 5 2.72 -28.46 -24.41
N ALA A 6 3.22 -28.46 -23.15
CA ALA A 6 2.47 -28.95 -21.99
C ALA A 6 1.17 -28.19 -21.74
N PHE A 7 1.13 -26.90 -22.10
CA PHE A 7 -0.05 -26.05 -22.00
C PHE A 7 -0.38 -25.43 -23.35
N GLN A 8 -1.66 -25.41 -23.67
CA GLN A 8 -2.22 -24.73 -24.85
C GLN A 8 -3.46 -23.95 -24.42
N ALA A 9 -3.50 -22.65 -24.72
CA ALA A 9 -4.69 -21.84 -24.57
C ALA A 9 -5.45 -21.82 -25.90
N LYS A 10 -6.75 -22.09 -25.86
CA LYS A 10 -7.65 -22.09 -27.02
C LYS A 10 -8.94 -21.37 -26.66
N ILE A 11 -9.59 -20.78 -27.65
CA ILE A 11 -10.96 -20.30 -27.48
C ILE A 11 -11.85 -21.50 -27.19
N MET A 12 -12.71 -21.35 -26.19
CA MET A 12 -13.67 -22.36 -25.78
C MET A 12 -14.65 -22.66 -26.94
N PRO A 13 -14.82 -23.93 -27.33
CA PRO A 13 -15.85 -24.33 -28.30
C PRO A 13 -17.26 -24.00 -27.83
N GLU A 14 -18.19 -23.73 -28.74
CA GLU A 14 -19.58 -23.36 -28.42
C GLU A 14 -20.35 -24.47 -27.68
N ASP A 15 -19.99 -25.73 -27.89
CA ASP A 15 -20.62 -26.92 -27.31
C ASP A 15 -19.92 -27.41 -26.02
N MET A 16 -18.85 -26.75 -25.58
CA MET A 16 -18.15 -27.09 -24.35
C MET A 16 -18.91 -26.51 -23.14
N ASP A 17 -19.05 -27.29 -22.08
CA ASP A 17 -19.53 -26.79 -20.79
C ASP A 17 -18.34 -26.24 -19.97
N PRO A 18 -18.37 -24.97 -19.53
CA PRO A 18 -17.28 -24.39 -18.74
C PRO A 18 -17.08 -25.06 -17.38
N ASP A 19 -18.10 -25.74 -16.85
CA ASP A 19 -18.03 -26.46 -15.58
C ASP A 19 -17.54 -27.91 -15.73
N ASP A 20 -17.42 -28.44 -16.94
CA ASP A 20 -16.89 -29.79 -17.19
C ASP A 20 -15.46 -29.97 -16.63
N VAL A 21 -15.29 -30.97 -15.78
CA VAL A 21 -14.03 -31.24 -15.05
C VAL A 21 -12.86 -31.54 -15.98
N ARG A 22 -13.12 -31.99 -17.21
CA ARG A 22 -12.08 -32.37 -18.19
C ARG A 22 -11.35 -31.19 -18.79
N TYR A 23 -11.88 -29.97 -18.64
CA TYR A 23 -11.32 -28.76 -19.23
C TYR A 23 -10.88 -27.78 -18.14
N ASN A 24 -9.67 -27.25 -18.31
CA ASN A 24 -9.21 -26.09 -17.57
C ASN A 24 -9.78 -24.84 -18.24
N VAL A 25 -10.39 -23.93 -17.48
CA VAL A 25 -11.14 -22.80 -18.02
C VAL A 25 -10.66 -21.48 -17.44
N VAL A 26 -10.55 -20.46 -18.29
CA VAL A 26 -10.33 -19.06 -17.92
C VAL A 26 -11.56 -18.26 -18.30
N ASN A 27 -12.31 -17.81 -17.29
CA ASN A 27 -13.58 -17.10 -17.46
C ASN A 27 -13.40 -15.60 -17.26
N TRP A 28 -14.06 -14.82 -18.12
CA TRP A 28 -14.23 -13.37 -17.92
C TRP A 28 -15.62 -13.10 -17.35
N VAL A 29 -15.69 -12.46 -16.19
CA VAL A 29 -16.98 -12.24 -15.50
C VAL A 29 -17.22 -10.77 -15.19
N HIS A 30 -18.50 -10.40 -15.12
CA HIS A 30 -18.95 -9.10 -14.62
C HIS A 30 -19.75 -9.32 -13.35
N ARG A 31 -19.50 -8.48 -12.34
CA ARG A 31 -20.16 -8.54 -11.04
C ARG A 31 -20.85 -7.22 -10.75
N SER A 32 -21.94 -7.28 -10.00
CA SER A 32 -22.65 -6.08 -9.54
C SER A 32 -21.84 -5.30 -8.49
N THR A 33 -20.94 -5.98 -7.77
CA THR A 33 -20.09 -5.39 -6.74
C THR A 33 -18.62 -5.78 -6.93
N ARG A 34 -17.72 -4.98 -6.37
CA ARG A 34 -16.28 -5.23 -6.38
C ARG A 34 -15.98 -6.62 -5.83
N GLY A 35 -15.17 -7.39 -6.55
CA GLY A 35 -14.78 -8.74 -6.14
C GLY A 35 -13.44 -9.15 -6.73
N TRP A 36 -12.86 -10.18 -6.15
CA TRP A 36 -11.54 -10.69 -6.51
C TRP A 36 -11.59 -11.57 -7.75
N SER A 37 -10.55 -11.48 -8.58
CA SER A 37 -10.18 -12.57 -9.48
C SER A 37 -9.67 -13.75 -8.65
N TYR A 38 -9.83 -14.96 -9.17
CA TYR A 38 -9.38 -16.16 -8.48
C TYR A 38 -8.99 -17.26 -9.46
N GLY A 39 -7.85 -17.88 -9.21
CA GLY A 39 -7.38 -19.12 -9.80
C GLY A 39 -7.60 -20.27 -8.83
N ALA A 40 -8.76 -20.91 -8.93
CA ALA A 40 -9.09 -22.09 -8.13
C ALA A 40 -8.65 -23.37 -8.82
N SER A 41 -8.48 -24.44 -8.04
CA SER A 41 -8.19 -25.78 -8.56
C SER A 41 -9.01 -26.84 -7.85
N VAL A 42 -9.53 -27.82 -8.60
CA VAL A 42 -10.05 -29.07 -8.04
C VAL A 42 -8.87 -30.02 -7.85
N ARG A 43 -8.70 -30.54 -6.63
CA ARG A 43 -7.60 -31.44 -6.28
C ARG A 43 -8.13 -32.76 -5.77
N ASP A 44 -7.46 -33.86 -6.11
CA ASP A 44 -7.71 -35.14 -5.44
C ASP A 44 -7.21 -35.03 -3.99
N PRO A 45 -8.07 -35.18 -2.98
CA PRO A 45 -7.66 -35.03 -1.58
C PRO A 45 -6.73 -36.13 -1.08
N ARG A 46 -6.57 -37.24 -1.83
CA ARG A 46 -5.73 -38.39 -1.46
C ARG A 46 -4.31 -38.24 -1.97
N THR A 47 -4.14 -37.66 -3.16
CA THR A 47 -2.84 -37.55 -3.86
C THR A 47 -2.33 -36.12 -3.94
N GLY A 48 -3.21 -35.12 -3.80
CA GLY A 48 -2.91 -33.72 -4.03
C GLY A 48 -2.86 -33.32 -5.51
N GLU A 49 -3.11 -34.26 -6.43
CA GLU A 49 -3.10 -34.04 -7.88
C GLU A 49 -4.13 -32.97 -8.27
N ILE A 50 -3.71 -32.02 -9.11
CA ILE A 50 -4.59 -30.99 -9.69
C ILE A 50 -5.35 -31.62 -10.85
N ILE A 51 -6.68 -31.73 -10.72
CA ILE A 51 -7.57 -32.32 -11.71
C ILE A 51 -8.07 -31.26 -12.70
N LYS A 52 -8.40 -30.07 -12.18
CA LYS A 52 -8.91 -28.94 -12.98
C LYS A 52 -8.42 -27.62 -12.41
N GLY A 53 -8.00 -26.71 -13.28
CA GLY A 53 -7.84 -25.29 -13.04
C GLY A 53 -9.07 -24.51 -13.50
N HIS A 54 -9.54 -23.59 -12.67
CA HIS A 54 -10.66 -22.72 -12.96
C HIS A 54 -10.28 -21.29 -12.56
N VAL A 55 -10.04 -20.45 -13.56
CA VAL A 55 -9.74 -19.04 -13.39
C VAL A 55 -10.99 -18.21 -13.64
N THR A 56 -11.23 -17.21 -12.79
CA THR A 56 -12.23 -16.17 -13.01
C THR A 56 -11.58 -14.80 -12.92
N LEU A 57 -11.69 -14.01 -13.97
CA LEU A 57 -11.13 -12.66 -14.09
C LEU A 57 -12.26 -11.63 -14.10
N GLY A 58 -12.21 -10.68 -13.17
CA GLY A 58 -13.24 -9.63 -13.02
C GLY A 58 -12.88 -8.32 -13.75
N SER A 59 -13.90 -7.64 -14.29
CA SER A 59 -13.73 -6.38 -15.05
C SER A 59 -13.67 -5.09 -14.21
N LEU A 60 -14.11 -5.11 -12.95
CA LEU A 60 -14.27 -3.89 -12.16
C LEU A 60 -12.92 -3.21 -11.80
N ARG A 61 -11.82 -3.96 -11.74
CA ARG A 61 -10.48 -3.40 -11.49
C ARG A 61 -9.91 -2.68 -12.69
N SER A 62 -10.32 -3.05 -13.90
CA SER A 62 -9.96 -2.34 -15.14
C SER A 62 -10.37 -0.86 -15.09
N ARG A 63 -11.52 -0.54 -14.47
CA ARG A 63 -11.93 0.86 -14.25
C ARG A 63 -10.96 1.58 -13.32
N GLN A 64 -10.51 0.95 -12.24
CA GLN A 64 -9.59 1.57 -11.28
C GLN A 64 -8.24 1.87 -11.91
N ASP A 65 -7.69 0.93 -12.67
CA ASP A 65 -6.43 1.11 -13.40
C ASP A 65 -6.54 2.23 -14.45
N PHE A 66 -7.66 2.26 -15.18
CA PHE A 66 -7.95 3.33 -16.13
C PHE A 66 -8.05 4.70 -15.46
N MET A 67 -8.70 4.78 -14.29
CA MET A 67 -8.80 6.00 -13.50
C MET A 67 -7.43 6.45 -12.97
N ILE A 68 -6.62 5.52 -12.47
CA ILE A 68 -5.25 5.81 -12.03
C ILE A 68 -4.44 6.38 -13.20
N ALA A 69 -4.50 5.75 -14.37
CA ALA A 69 -3.82 6.22 -15.58
C ALA A 69 -4.28 7.64 -15.94
N ASN A 70 -5.59 7.87 -16.06
CA ASN A 70 -6.12 9.19 -16.43
C ASN A 70 -5.82 10.27 -15.39
N ALA A 71 -5.77 9.91 -14.11
CA ALA A 71 -5.46 10.85 -13.05
C ALA A 71 -4.00 11.34 -13.12
N VAL A 72 -3.07 10.49 -13.56
CA VAL A 72 -1.65 10.88 -13.69
C VAL A 72 -1.30 11.46 -15.06
N THR A 73 -2.03 11.11 -16.13
CA THR A 73 -1.70 11.56 -17.50
C THR A 73 -2.49 12.78 -17.98
N GLY A 74 -3.72 12.98 -17.50
CA GLY A 74 -4.61 14.02 -18.05
C GLY A 74 -4.85 13.86 -19.56
N PRO A 75 -5.47 12.75 -20.02
CA PRO A 75 -5.46 12.36 -21.43
C PRO A 75 -6.50 13.09 -22.30
N TYR A 76 -7.23 14.07 -21.78
CA TYR A 76 -8.36 14.72 -22.48
C TYR A 76 -8.05 16.14 -22.99
N LYS A 77 -6.77 16.44 -23.20
CA LYS A 77 -6.32 17.76 -23.61
C LYS A 77 -6.91 18.20 -24.96
N ASP A 78 -7.27 19.48 -25.05
CA ASP A 78 -7.80 20.11 -26.27
C ASP A 78 -9.04 19.39 -26.86
N GLY A 79 -9.86 18.78 -25.98
CA GLY A 79 -11.07 18.05 -26.35
C GLY A 79 -10.82 16.71 -27.06
N LYS A 80 -9.58 16.22 -27.06
CA LYS A 80 -9.18 14.94 -27.66
C LYS A 80 -8.91 13.92 -26.57
N ALA A 81 -9.41 12.70 -26.73
CA ALA A 81 -9.08 11.59 -25.87
C ALA A 81 -7.83 10.87 -26.38
N ASP A 82 -6.68 11.10 -25.75
CA ASP A 82 -5.42 10.35 -25.93
C ASP A 82 -5.29 9.28 -24.83
N ILE A 83 -6.18 8.29 -24.90
CA ILE A 83 -6.33 7.26 -23.87
C ILE A 83 -5.64 5.94 -24.22
N ASP A 84 -4.84 5.90 -25.30
CA ASP A 84 -4.20 4.68 -25.79
C ASP A 84 -3.25 4.08 -24.74
N ASP A 85 -2.43 4.93 -24.10
CA ASP A 85 -1.54 4.49 -23.01
C ASP A 85 -2.34 4.04 -21.78
N SER A 86 -3.50 4.67 -21.48
CA SER A 86 -4.40 4.23 -20.40
C SER A 86 -4.99 2.86 -20.69
N ILE A 87 -5.46 2.62 -21.91
CA ILE A 87 -5.98 1.31 -22.36
C ILE A 87 -4.86 0.27 -22.35
N ALA A 88 -3.66 0.61 -22.83
CA ALA A 88 -2.51 -0.28 -22.84
C ALA A 88 -2.13 -0.72 -21.43
N LEU A 89 -2.21 0.17 -20.43
CA LEU A 89 -1.99 -0.17 -19.03
C LEU A 89 -3.03 -1.16 -18.50
N VAL A 90 -4.31 -0.94 -18.77
CA VAL A 90 -5.39 -1.86 -18.36
C VAL A 90 -5.20 -3.25 -18.99
N ILE A 91 -4.82 -3.30 -20.27
CA ILE A 91 -4.55 -4.56 -20.97
C ILE A 91 -3.30 -5.24 -20.39
N ALA A 92 -2.24 -4.50 -20.09
CA ALA A 92 -1.04 -5.03 -19.46
C ALA A 92 -1.34 -5.61 -18.07
N ARG A 93 -2.14 -4.93 -17.25
CA ARG A 93 -2.64 -5.46 -15.98
C ARG A 93 -3.41 -6.75 -16.19
N THR A 94 -4.34 -6.77 -17.14
CA THR A 94 -5.17 -7.94 -17.45
C THR A 94 -4.31 -9.15 -17.84
N ARG A 95 -3.24 -8.93 -18.62
CA ARG A 95 -2.28 -9.98 -18.99
C ARG A 95 -1.51 -10.50 -17.77
N GLN A 96 -1.03 -9.62 -16.90
CA GLN A 96 -0.33 -9.99 -15.67
C GLN A 96 -1.25 -10.80 -14.74
N LEU A 97 -2.47 -10.32 -14.50
CA LEU A 97 -3.44 -10.99 -13.64
C LEU A 97 -3.87 -12.34 -14.23
N GLY A 98 -4.08 -12.43 -15.55
CA GLY A 98 -4.37 -13.69 -16.21
C GLY A 98 -3.26 -14.73 -15.99
N ALA A 99 -1.99 -14.33 -16.11
CA ALA A 99 -0.86 -15.20 -15.83
C ALA A 99 -0.78 -15.60 -14.35
N HIS A 100 -1.03 -14.65 -13.45
CA HIS A 100 -1.08 -14.87 -12.00
C HIS A 100 -2.13 -15.92 -11.60
N GLU A 101 -3.38 -15.74 -12.02
CA GLU A 101 -4.46 -16.67 -11.65
C GLU A 101 -4.24 -18.05 -12.27
N VAL A 102 -3.72 -18.12 -13.51
CA VAL A 102 -3.30 -19.41 -14.09
C VAL A 102 -2.18 -20.04 -13.26
N GLY A 103 -1.22 -19.26 -12.76
CA GLY A 103 -0.19 -19.74 -11.83
C GLY A 103 -0.76 -20.41 -10.58
N HIS A 104 -1.81 -19.84 -9.97
CA HIS A 104 -2.50 -20.50 -8.86
C HIS A 104 -3.13 -21.83 -9.24
N THR A 105 -3.66 -21.96 -10.45
CA THR A 105 -4.17 -23.26 -10.94
C THR A 105 -3.08 -24.30 -11.13
N LEU A 106 -1.83 -23.87 -11.28
CA LEU A 106 -0.63 -24.72 -11.29
C LEU A 106 -0.06 -24.95 -9.88
N GLY A 107 -0.72 -24.46 -8.83
CA GLY A 107 -0.29 -24.62 -7.45
C GLY A 107 0.82 -23.66 -7.02
N PHE A 108 1.04 -22.56 -7.73
CA PHE A 108 1.97 -21.52 -7.27
C PHE A 108 1.34 -20.67 -6.17
N ALA A 109 2.14 -20.38 -5.15
CA ALA A 109 1.82 -19.42 -4.10
C ALA A 109 2.32 -18.02 -4.49
N HIS A 110 1.84 -16.99 -3.79
CA HIS A 110 2.41 -15.64 -3.85
C HIS A 110 3.88 -15.63 -3.43
N ASN A 111 4.66 -14.71 -3.99
CA ASN A 111 6.07 -14.51 -3.67
C ASN A 111 6.45 -13.02 -3.56
N TYR A 112 5.95 -12.36 -2.52
CA TYR A 112 5.94 -10.89 -2.40
C TYR A 112 7.30 -10.20 -2.23
N ILE A 113 8.41 -10.94 -2.42
CA ILE A 113 9.77 -10.41 -2.45
C ILE A 113 10.34 -10.32 -3.87
N ALA A 114 9.57 -10.69 -4.91
CA ALA A 114 10.06 -10.76 -6.29
C ALA A 114 10.44 -9.39 -6.87
N SER A 115 9.89 -8.30 -6.34
CA SER A 115 10.28 -6.92 -6.66
C SER A 115 11.79 -6.67 -6.49
N THR A 116 12.42 -7.33 -5.50
CA THR A 116 13.85 -7.26 -5.22
C THR A 116 14.74 -7.85 -6.31
N ASN A 117 14.14 -8.61 -7.24
CA ASN A 117 14.86 -9.32 -8.30
C ASN A 117 14.21 -9.10 -9.68
N ASP A 118 13.96 -7.83 -10.05
CA ASP A 118 13.43 -7.42 -11.37
C ASP A 118 12.01 -7.96 -11.66
N ASP A 119 11.16 -8.02 -10.63
CA ASP A 119 9.79 -8.56 -10.67
C ASP A 119 9.77 -9.95 -11.33
N ASP A 120 10.64 -10.84 -10.85
CA ASP A 120 10.85 -12.17 -11.42
C ASP A 120 9.74 -13.19 -11.09
N ASP A 121 8.62 -12.72 -10.53
CA ASP A 121 7.42 -13.52 -10.27
C ASP A 121 6.14 -12.78 -10.67
N VAL A 122 5.27 -13.42 -11.47
CA VAL A 122 3.91 -12.94 -11.73
C VAL A 122 2.94 -13.16 -10.57
N MET A 123 3.33 -13.94 -9.56
CA MET A 123 2.53 -14.22 -8.37
C MET A 123 2.49 -13.03 -7.38
N ASP A 124 3.09 -11.90 -7.74
CA ASP A 124 2.98 -10.64 -7.00
C ASP A 124 1.81 -9.76 -7.45
N TYR A 125 1.53 -8.75 -6.63
CA TYR A 125 0.46 -7.77 -6.81
C TYR A 125 0.99 -6.34 -7.03
N PRO A 126 2.01 -6.12 -7.88
CA PRO A 126 2.55 -4.77 -8.07
C PRO A 126 1.45 -3.84 -8.58
N HIS A 127 1.44 -2.61 -8.07
CA HIS A 127 0.68 -1.54 -8.72
C HIS A 127 1.38 -1.13 -10.03
N PRO A 128 0.73 -0.38 -10.94
CA PRO A 128 1.36 -0.01 -12.20
C PRO A 128 2.66 0.78 -11.98
N LYS A 129 3.72 0.42 -12.70
CA LYS A 129 4.96 1.22 -12.74
C LYS A 129 4.70 2.54 -13.44
N MET A 130 5.21 3.62 -12.85
CA MET A 130 5.16 4.96 -13.40
C MET A 130 6.49 5.66 -13.18
N SER A 131 6.87 6.53 -14.10
CA SER A 131 8.07 7.34 -13.96
C SER A 131 7.84 8.76 -14.43
N VAL A 132 8.63 9.69 -13.91
CA VAL A 132 8.70 11.06 -14.40
C VAL A 132 9.93 11.16 -15.29
N ASP A 133 9.75 11.64 -16.52
CA ASP A 133 10.86 11.92 -17.42
C ASP A 133 11.56 13.25 -17.11
N LYS A 134 12.61 13.58 -17.86
CA LYS A 134 13.40 14.81 -17.64
C LYS A 134 12.63 16.09 -17.92
N ASP A 135 11.53 16.00 -18.69
CA ASP A 135 10.68 17.13 -19.06
C ASP A 135 9.48 17.26 -18.10
N GLY A 136 9.45 16.44 -17.05
CA GLY A 136 8.40 16.44 -16.04
C GLY A 136 7.09 15.80 -16.53
N ASN A 137 7.13 14.96 -17.57
CA ASN A 137 5.97 14.19 -18.01
C ASN A 137 5.96 12.81 -17.35
N ILE A 138 4.75 12.33 -17.07
CA ILE A 138 4.57 11.02 -16.46
C ILE A 138 4.44 9.99 -17.57
N SER A 139 5.30 8.98 -17.53
CA SER A 139 5.21 7.81 -18.38
C SER A 139 4.55 6.67 -17.60
N ILE A 140 3.49 6.14 -18.20
CA ILE A 140 2.82 4.89 -17.76
C ILE A 140 3.12 3.72 -18.70
N LYS A 141 4.15 3.87 -19.55
CA LYS A 141 4.58 2.84 -20.51
C LYS A 141 5.29 1.70 -19.80
N ASN A 142 5.07 0.47 -20.27
CA ASN A 142 5.56 -0.77 -19.67
C ASN A 142 5.21 -0.88 -18.17
N PRO A 143 3.93 -0.77 -17.79
CA PRO A 143 3.52 -0.70 -16.38
C PRO A 143 3.72 -2.04 -15.64
N TYR A 144 3.90 -3.13 -16.38
CA TYR A 144 4.13 -4.49 -15.87
C TYR A 144 5.17 -5.20 -16.74
N ARG A 145 5.84 -6.21 -16.16
CA ARG A 145 6.72 -7.11 -16.90
C ARG A 145 5.94 -7.83 -18.01
N GLU A 146 6.54 -7.92 -19.18
CA GLU A 146 6.04 -8.80 -20.24
C GLU A 146 6.54 -10.22 -20.01
N LYS A 147 5.62 -11.19 -19.98
CA LYS A 147 5.85 -12.64 -19.73
C LYS A 147 6.12 -12.96 -18.26
N ILE A 148 6.20 -14.26 -17.96
CA ILE A 148 6.53 -14.78 -16.63
C ILE A 148 7.99 -14.49 -16.28
N GLY A 149 8.29 -14.33 -14.99
CA GLY A 149 9.65 -14.13 -14.51
C GLY A 149 10.42 -15.43 -14.28
N GLU A 150 11.67 -15.31 -13.82
CA GLU A 150 12.54 -16.47 -13.60
C GLU A 150 12.09 -17.33 -12.42
N TRP A 151 11.56 -16.74 -11.36
CA TRP A 151 11.00 -17.50 -10.23
C TRP A 151 9.87 -18.42 -10.69
N ASN A 152 8.99 -17.95 -11.59
CA ASN A 152 7.95 -18.81 -12.16
C ASN A 152 8.53 -20.02 -12.88
N LYS A 153 9.64 -19.85 -13.62
CA LYS A 153 10.30 -20.97 -14.32
C LYS A 153 10.96 -21.93 -13.33
N ILE A 154 11.53 -21.41 -12.24
CA ILE A 154 12.08 -22.19 -11.13
C ILE A 154 10.95 -23.00 -10.48
N ALA A 155 9.81 -22.37 -10.16
CA ALA A 155 8.63 -23.02 -9.59
C ALA A 155 8.08 -24.12 -10.50
N VAL A 156 7.93 -23.86 -11.81
CA VAL A 156 7.55 -24.89 -12.80
C VAL A 156 8.57 -26.04 -12.80
N ASN A 157 9.86 -25.73 -12.78
CA ASN A 157 10.90 -26.73 -12.83
C ASN A 157 10.97 -27.57 -11.55
N TRP A 158 10.72 -26.97 -10.40
CA TRP A 158 10.67 -27.64 -9.11
C TRP A 158 9.41 -28.48 -8.97
N GLY A 159 8.23 -27.94 -9.26
CA GLY A 159 6.95 -28.62 -9.03
C GLY A 159 6.61 -29.72 -10.04
N TYR A 160 7.22 -29.70 -11.24
CA TYR A 160 6.80 -30.60 -12.33
C TYR A 160 7.93 -31.41 -12.99
N ARG A 161 9.19 -31.27 -12.57
CA ARG A 161 10.26 -32.07 -13.17
C ARG A 161 10.15 -33.53 -12.71
N GLN A 162 10.17 -34.44 -13.67
CA GLN A 162 10.17 -35.88 -13.41
C GLN A 162 11.59 -36.41 -13.21
N TYR A 163 11.72 -37.36 -12.29
CA TYR A 163 12.94 -38.10 -11.98
C TYR A 163 12.66 -39.61 -12.05
N ALA A 164 13.69 -40.43 -12.17
CA ALA A 164 13.50 -41.88 -12.32
C ALA A 164 13.12 -42.58 -11.01
N ASN A 165 13.45 -41.98 -9.86
CA ASN A 165 13.16 -42.47 -8.51
C ASN A 165 13.23 -41.35 -7.47
N ASP A 166 12.74 -41.65 -6.27
CA ASP A 166 12.64 -40.73 -5.13
C ASP A 166 14.00 -40.16 -4.69
N GLU A 167 15.08 -40.95 -4.75
CA GLU A 167 16.41 -40.47 -4.39
C GLU A 167 16.91 -39.38 -5.34
N GLN A 168 16.72 -39.58 -6.64
CA GLN A 168 17.06 -38.59 -7.67
C GLN A 168 16.18 -37.35 -7.57
N GLU A 169 14.89 -37.53 -7.30
CA GLU A 169 13.96 -36.42 -7.08
C GLU A 169 14.41 -35.55 -5.92
N LYS A 170 14.65 -36.15 -4.76
CA LYS A 170 15.09 -35.42 -3.57
C LYS A 170 16.37 -34.62 -3.83
N ALA A 171 17.38 -35.23 -4.45
CA ALA A 171 18.63 -34.56 -4.78
C ALA A 171 18.44 -33.45 -5.83
N GLY A 172 17.60 -33.71 -6.83
CA GLY A 172 17.32 -32.78 -7.92
C GLY A 172 16.53 -31.54 -7.47
N LEU A 173 15.49 -31.72 -6.66
CA LEU A 173 14.70 -30.62 -6.09
C LEU A 173 15.55 -29.73 -5.18
N GLN A 174 16.40 -30.33 -4.35
CA GLN A 174 17.36 -29.58 -3.53
C GLN A 174 18.34 -28.78 -4.39
N LYS A 175 18.82 -29.35 -5.50
CA LYS A 175 19.70 -28.64 -6.42
C LYS A 175 18.99 -27.43 -7.04
N ILE A 176 17.75 -27.58 -7.49
CA ILE A 176 16.98 -26.46 -8.08
C ILE A 176 16.87 -25.30 -7.09
N LEU A 177 16.52 -25.57 -5.83
CA LEU A 177 16.43 -24.53 -4.81
C LEU A 177 17.80 -23.90 -4.52
N LYS A 178 18.85 -24.71 -4.38
CA LYS A 178 20.20 -24.21 -4.13
C LYS A 178 20.70 -23.31 -5.26
N ASP A 179 20.47 -23.70 -6.52
CA ASP A 179 20.83 -22.90 -7.68
C ASP A 179 20.03 -21.59 -7.72
N ALA A 180 18.72 -21.64 -7.40
CA ALA A 180 17.87 -20.45 -7.34
C ALA A 180 18.37 -19.43 -6.31
N TYR A 181 18.60 -19.86 -5.06
CA TYR A 181 19.12 -18.97 -4.02
C TYR A 181 20.54 -18.48 -4.34
N ALA A 182 21.39 -19.31 -4.95
CA ALA A 182 22.73 -18.90 -5.38
C ALA A 182 22.69 -17.85 -6.51
N ALA A 183 21.63 -17.83 -7.31
CA ALA A 183 21.37 -16.81 -8.33
C ALA A 183 20.65 -15.57 -7.79
N GLY A 184 20.40 -15.49 -6.47
CA GLY A 184 19.81 -14.32 -5.82
C GLY A 184 18.29 -14.36 -5.68
N HIS A 185 17.63 -15.41 -6.18
CA HIS A 185 16.19 -15.55 -6.06
C HIS A 185 15.75 -15.83 -4.61
N GLN A 186 14.58 -15.31 -4.21
CA GLN A 186 14.05 -15.47 -2.87
C GLN A 186 12.58 -15.87 -2.90
N PHE A 187 12.12 -16.43 -1.77
CA PHE A 187 10.72 -16.78 -1.56
C PHE A 187 10.23 -16.23 -0.22
N VAL A 188 9.22 -15.37 -0.27
CA VAL A 188 8.46 -14.95 0.91
C VAL A 188 6.98 -15.01 0.57
N ALA A 189 6.25 -15.87 1.27
CA ALA A 189 4.85 -16.11 0.99
C ALA A 189 3.97 -14.94 1.44
N ASP A 190 2.68 -15.10 1.20
CA ASP A 190 1.63 -14.19 1.64
C ASP A 190 1.59 -14.02 3.17
N GLY A 191 0.81 -14.86 3.85
CA GLY A 191 0.87 -15.11 5.28
C GLY A 191 0.97 -13.89 6.21
N PRO A 192 1.49 -14.08 7.43
CA PRO A 192 1.85 -12.96 8.31
C PRO A 192 3.07 -12.18 7.77
N ASP A 193 3.77 -12.71 6.76
CA ASP A 193 5.07 -12.21 6.30
C ASP A 193 4.95 -10.96 5.42
N SER A 194 3.88 -10.84 4.63
CA SER A 194 3.79 -9.83 3.55
C SER A 194 2.50 -9.01 3.52
N ARG A 195 1.33 -9.59 3.84
CA ARG A 195 0.02 -8.92 3.61
C ARG A 195 -0.40 -7.94 4.69
N GLY A 196 -0.07 -8.21 5.94
CA GLY A 196 -0.52 -7.41 7.07
C GLY A 196 0.21 -6.07 7.19
N VAL A 197 -0.48 -5.06 7.72
CA VAL A 197 0.16 -3.81 8.20
C VAL A 197 1.23 -4.10 9.26
N SER A 198 1.03 -5.17 10.04
CA SER A 198 1.94 -5.64 11.08
C SER A 198 3.03 -6.60 10.58
N SER A 199 3.04 -6.94 9.28
CA SER A 199 4.00 -7.87 8.69
C SER A 199 5.44 -7.46 8.94
N LEU A 200 6.30 -8.47 9.12
CA LEU A 200 7.63 -8.31 9.66
C LEU A 200 8.70 -8.07 8.59
N HIS A 201 8.55 -8.66 7.39
CA HIS A 201 9.58 -8.61 6.37
C HIS A 201 9.65 -7.23 5.70
N ALA A 202 10.83 -6.59 5.72
CA ALA A 202 11.00 -5.21 5.25
C ALA A 202 11.05 -5.05 3.72
N ASP A 203 11.32 -6.14 3.00
CA ASP A 203 11.38 -6.19 1.53
C ASP A 203 10.28 -7.05 0.89
N SER A 204 9.28 -7.48 1.67
CA SER A 204 8.18 -8.31 1.14
C SER A 204 6.85 -7.58 1.24
N HIS A 205 6.30 -7.20 0.09
CA HIS A 205 5.12 -6.34 0.01
C HIS A 205 4.19 -6.76 -1.10
N LEU A 206 2.89 -6.54 -0.88
CA LEU A 206 1.91 -6.84 -1.92
C LEU A 206 2.06 -5.92 -3.13
N TRP A 207 2.33 -4.65 -2.86
CA TRP A 207 2.09 -3.55 -3.78
C TRP A 207 3.36 -2.73 -3.99
N ASP A 208 4.47 -3.37 -4.33
CA ASP A 208 5.73 -2.70 -4.56
C ASP A 208 6.30 -2.97 -5.95
N PHE A 209 7.41 -2.29 -6.25
CA PHE A 209 8.17 -2.45 -7.48
C PHE A 209 9.61 -1.99 -7.20
N GLY A 210 10.55 -2.61 -7.90
CA GLY A 210 11.98 -2.28 -7.77
C GLY A 210 12.64 -2.84 -6.52
N ASP A 211 13.95 -2.70 -6.48
CA ASP A 211 14.86 -3.33 -5.51
C ASP A 211 15.01 -2.58 -4.18
N ASP A 212 14.47 -1.37 -4.09
CA ASP A 212 14.55 -0.52 -2.91
C ASP A 212 13.21 0.21 -2.70
N VAL A 213 12.49 -0.21 -1.67
CA VAL A 213 11.17 0.34 -1.31
C VAL A 213 11.22 1.82 -0.91
N LEU A 214 12.33 2.29 -0.32
CA LEU A 214 12.49 3.71 0.02
C LEU A 214 12.66 4.54 -1.26
N LYS A 215 13.42 4.04 -2.23
CA LYS A 215 13.58 4.66 -3.55
C LYS A 215 12.26 4.66 -4.34
N ALA A 216 11.54 3.54 -4.36
CA ALA A 216 10.24 3.42 -5.01
C ALA A 216 9.22 4.40 -4.41
N THR A 217 9.22 4.57 -3.09
CA THR A 217 8.38 5.55 -2.39
C THR A 217 8.68 6.98 -2.83
N LYS A 218 9.96 7.38 -2.87
CA LYS A 218 10.38 8.70 -3.36
C LYS A 218 9.95 8.95 -4.80
N GLN A 219 10.07 7.95 -5.67
CA GLN A 219 9.63 8.04 -7.06
C GLN A 219 8.11 8.27 -7.14
N MET A 220 7.32 7.58 -6.32
CA MET A 220 5.86 7.78 -6.29
C MET A 220 5.45 9.13 -5.69
N TYR A 221 6.21 9.67 -4.73
CA TYR A 221 6.00 11.03 -4.25
C TYR A 221 6.21 12.05 -5.37
N GLU A 222 7.25 11.87 -6.19
CA GLU A 222 7.51 12.74 -7.34
C GLU A 222 6.43 12.61 -8.42
N VAL A 223 6.01 11.38 -8.77
CA VAL A 223 4.88 11.15 -9.69
C VAL A 223 3.63 11.87 -9.19
N ARG A 224 3.26 11.69 -7.92
CA ARG A 224 2.11 12.38 -7.32
C ARG A 224 2.24 13.89 -7.39
N LYS A 225 3.41 14.43 -7.05
CA LYS A 225 3.66 15.87 -7.05
C LYS A 225 3.52 16.46 -8.46
N VAL A 226 4.11 15.83 -9.46
CA VAL A 226 4.03 16.27 -10.87
C VAL A 226 2.59 16.18 -11.39
N ALA A 227 1.89 15.07 -11.11
CA ALA A 227 0.51 14.89 -11.52
C ALA A 227 -0.42 15.93 -10.86
N LEU A 228 -0.30 16.17 -9.55
CA LEU A 228 -1.08 17.20 -8.86
C LEU A 228 -0.77 18.61 -9.36
N ALA A 229 0.45 18.89 -9.79
CA ALA A 229 0.80 20.20 -10.37
C ALA A 229 0.13 20.44 -11.74
N LYS A 230 -0.18 19.36 -12.48
CA LYS A 230 -0.79 19.39 -13.80
C LYS A 230 -2.29 19.06 -13.79
N PHE A 231 -2.84 18.63 -12.64
CA PHE A 231 -4.21 18.15 -12.54
C PHE A 231 -5.21 19.26 -12.84
N GLY A 232 -6.17 18.99 -13.72
CA GLY A 232 -7.13 20.00 -14.17
C GLY A 232 -8.18 19.44 -15.12
N LEU A 233 -8.67 20.30 -16.02
CA LEU A 233 -9.73 19.95 -16.98
C LEU A 233 -9.35 18.76 -17.88
N ASP A 234 -8.09 18.63 -18.24
CA ASP A 234 -7.57 17.55 -19.09
C ASP A 234 -7.69 16.15 -18.44
N ASN A 235 -8.06 16.06 -17.15
CA ASN A 235 -8.28 14.78 -16.45
C ASN A 235 -9.68 14.18 -16.65
N ILE A 236 -10.62 14.90 -17.27
CA ILE A 236 -11.95 14.39 -17.60
C ILE A 236 -12.31 14.68 -19.06
N ALA A 237 -13.14 13.83 -19.66
CA ALA A 237 -13.57 14.01 -21.04
C ALA A 237 -14.55 15.18 -21.20
N ASP A 238 -14.56 15.80 -22.38
CA ASP A 238 -15.55 16.81 -22.76
C ASP A 238 -16.99 16.30 -22.53
N GLY A 239 -17.83 17.17 -21.97
CA GLY A 239 -19.21 16.83 -21.58
C GLY A 239 -19.33 16.15 -20.21
N THR A 240 -18.22 15.83 -19.55
CA THR A 240 -18.23 15.35 -18.16
C THR A 240 -18.36 16.53 -17.19
N PRO A 241 -19.21 16.46 -16.16
CA PRO A 241 -19.28 17.51 -15.15
C PRO A 241 -17.97 17.69 -14.38
N LEU A 242 -17.60 18.93 -14.07
CA LEU A 242 -16.41 19.25 -13.28
C LEU A 242 -16.39 18.54 -11.92
N SER A 243 -17.55 18.27 -11.32
CA SER A 243 -17.64 17.54 -10.06
C SER A 243 -17.09 16.11 -10.13
N SER A 244 -16.95 15.54 -11.33
CA SER A 244 -16.34 14.21 -11.57
C SER A 244 -14.81 14.21 -11.54
N LEU A 245 -14.18 15.38 -11.47
CA LEU A 245 -12.76 15.50 -11.15
C LEU A 245 -12.45 14.92 -9.76
N GLU A 246 -13.41 14.95 -8.84
CA GLU A 246 -13.25 14.36 -7.51
C GLU A 246 -12.90 12.86 -7.59
N GLU A 247 -13.66 12.07 -8.35
CA GLU A 247 -13.42 10.64 -8.52
C GLU A 247 -12.05 10.35 -9.14
N THR A 248 -11.58 11.23 -10.03
CA THR A 248 -10.26 11.09 -10.66
C THR A 248 -9.14 11.54 -9.72
N LEU A 249 -9.40 12.50 -8.84
CA LEU A 249 -8.43 13.01 -7.87
C LEU A 249 -8.18 12.03 -6.72
N VAL A 250 -9.19 11.27 -6.27
CA VAL A 250 -9.05 10.28 -5.18
C VAL A 250 -7.86 9.33 -5.37
N PRO A 251 -7.78 8.56 -6.48
CA PRO A 251 -6.67 7.63 -6.69
C PRO A 251 -5.31 8.32 -6.80
N LEU A 252 -5.26 9.55 -7.35
CA LEU A 252 -4.03 10.34 -7.44
C LEU A 252 -3.57 10.87 -6.07
N TYR A 253 -4.47 11.48 -5.30
CA TYR A 253 -4.13 12.06 -4.01
C TYR A 253 -3.58 11.00 -3.05
N TYR A 254 -4.16 9.80 -3.08
CA TYR A 254 -3.72 8.67 -2.27
C TYR A 254 -2.73 7.75 -2.97
N LEU A 255 -2.26 8.06 -4.19
CA LEU A 255 -1.46 7.14 -5.03
C LEU A 255 -0.31 6.45 -4.28
N PRO A 256 0.51 7.16 -3.47
CA PRO A 256 1.66 6.53 -2.80
C PRO A 256 1.31 5.67 -1.57
N ARG A 257 0.03 5.53 -1.18
CA ARG A 257 -0.39 4.81 0.06
C ARG A 257 0.20 3.40 0.20
N PHE A 258 0.39 2.72 -0.92
CA PHE A 258 0.96 1.37 -0.99
C PHE A 258 2.45 1.36 -0.67
N GLN A 259 3.19 2.31 -1.24
CA GLN A 259 4.62 2.50 -0.98
C GLN A 259 4.87 3.03 0.44
N ILE A 260 3.98 3.87 0.97
CA ILE A 260 4.02 4.31 2.37
C ILE A 260 3.88 3.10 3.31
N ASN A 261 2.92 2.20 3.05
CA ASN A 261 2.76 0.95 3.81
C ASN A 261 4.03 0.08 3.73
N ALA A 262 4.55 -0.12 2.53
CA ALA A 262 5.75 -0.92 2.29
C ALA A 262 6.99 -0.35 3.03
N THR A 263 7.22 0.96 2.93
CA THR A 263 8.29 1.66 3.65
C THR A 263 8.11 1.57 5.17
N ALA A 264 6.89 1.70 5.69
CA ALA A 264 6.63 1.62 7.12
C ALA A 264 6.99 0.25 7.74
N LYS A 265 7.04 -0.83 6.95
CA LYS A 265 7.53 -2.14 7.44
C LYS A 265 9.04 -2.20 7.63
N SER A 266 9.81 -1.27 7.06
CA SER A 266 11.24 -1.16 7.40
C SER A 266 11.43 -0.73 8.87
N ILE A 267 10.48 -0.01 9.46
CA ILE A 267 10.51 0.44 10.86
C ILE A 267 10.10 -0.72 11.78
N GLY A 268 11.00 -1.12 12.69
CA GLY A 268 10.80 -2.32 13.49
C GLY A 268 10.66 -3.59 12.64
N GLY A 269 11.22 -3.59 11.42
CA GLY A 269 11.18 -4.71 10.49
C GLY A 269 12.37 -5.65 10.61
N MET A 270 12.27 -6.81 9.97
CA MET A 270 13.38 -7.76 9.83
C MET A 270 13.56 -8.15 8.37
N ILE A 271 14.76 -8.65 8.05
CA ILE A 271 15.07 -9.38 6.83
C ILE A 271 15.22 -10.84 7.23
N TYR A 272 14.54 -11.77 6.55
CA TYR A 272 14.66 -13.20 6.82
C TYR A 272 14.17 -14.05 5.64
N GLY A 273 14.76 -15.24 5.48
CA GLY A 273 14.21 -16.30 4.64
C GLY A 273 13.68 -17.47 5.48
N TYR A 274 13.01 -18.42 4.83
CA TYR A 274 12.58 -19.67 5.45
C TYR A 274 13.75 -20.65 5.61
N GLU A 275 14.61 -20.40 6.59
CA GLU A 275 15.80 -21.20 6.85
C GLU A 275 15.46 -22.63 7.29
N VAL A 276 16.12 -23.62 6.68
CA VAL A 276 16.07 -25.02 7.10
C VAL A 276 17.44 -25.43 7.65
N LYS A 277 17.45 -26.11 8.81
CA LYS A 277 18.68 -26.60 9.45
C LYS A 277 19.51 -27.41 8.46
N GLY A 278 20.76 -27.00 8.25
CA GLY A 278 21.71 -27.67 7.36
C GLY A 278 21.62 -27.26 5.87
N ALA A 279 20.67 -26.41 5.48
CA ALA A 279 20.54 -25.94 4.10
C ALA A 279 21.48 -24.79 3.72
N GLY A 280 22.11 -24.12 4.70
CA GLY A 280 23.08 -23.05 4.47
C GLY A 280 22.52 -21.85 3.70
N LEU A 281 21.21 -21.57 3.85
CA LEU A 281 20.53 -20.48 3.16
C LEU A 281 20.94 -19.11 3.75
N VAL A 282 20.97 -18.10 2.89
CA VAL A 282 21.29 -16.69 3.18
C VAL A 282 20.17 -15.85 2.55
N PRO A 283 19.68 -14.77 3.20
CA PRO A 283 20.20 -14.16 4.42
C PRO A 283 19.77 -14.85 5.72
N ARG A 284 20.68 -14.82 6.70
CA ARG A 284 20.30 -15.00 8.12
C ARG A 284 19.31 -13.94 8.52
N HIS A 285 18.39 -14.29 9.42
CA HIS A 285 17.46 -13.29 9.93
C HIS A 285 18.21 -12.15 10.64
N SER A 286 17.84 -10.90 10.35
CA SER A 286 18.44 -9.70 10.96
C SER A 286 17.40 -8.61 11.18
N MET A 287 17.65 -7.76 12.17
CA MET A 287 16.93 -6.49 12.29
C MET A 287 17.33 -5.60 11.11
N VAL A 288 16.38 -4.82 10.59
CA VAL A 288 16.70 -3.75 9.64
C VAL A 288 17.70 -2.78 10.28
N SER A 289 18.70 -2.34 9.53
CA SER A 289 19.75 -1.46 10.05
C SER A 289 19.16 -0.14 10.55
N ARG A 290 19.83 0.47 11.53
CA ARG A 290 19.35 1.72 12.13
C ARG A 290 19.17 2.83 11.09
N GLU A 291 20.10 2.92 10.14
CA GLU A 291 20.09 3.90 9.05
C GLU A 291 18.86 3.73 8.15
N ARG A 292 18.52 2.49 7.79
CA ARG A 292 17.33 2.21 6.97
C ARG A 292 16.04 2.48 7.74
N GLN A 293 15.98 2.17 9.03
CA GLN A 293 14.82 2.51 9.86
C GLN A 293 14.62 4.02 9.98
N ASP A 294 15.70 4.79 10.20
CA ASP A 294 15.64 6.25 10.30
C ASP A 294 15.19 6.87 8.96
N ALA A 295 15.76 6.41 7.83
CA ALA A 295 15.38 6.88 6.50
C ALA A 295 13.93 6.52 6.12
N ALA A 296 13.46 5.32 6.50
CA ALA A 296 12.08 4.93 6.33
C ALA A 296 11.14 5.80 7.17
N MET A 297 11.50 6.08 8.42
CA MET A 297 10.74 6.97 9.30
C MET A 297 10.64 8.38 8.72
N ASP A 298 11.73 8.93 8.18
CA ASP A 298 11.71 10.26 7.56
C ASP A 298 10.76 10.31 6.35
N LEU A 299 10.76 9.27 5.50
CA LEU A 299 9.86 9.19 4.35
C LEU A 299 8.39 9.04 4.72
N VAL A 300 8.08 8.26 5.75
CA VAL A 300 6.69 8.10 6.22
C VAL A 300 6.21 9.39 6.89
N LEU A 301 7.09 10.10 7.61
CA LEU A 301 6.76 11.41 8.20
C LEU A 301 6.64 12.52 7.16
N GLU A 302 7.37 12.46 6.04
CA GLU A 302 7.18 13.38 4.90
C GLU A 302 5.74 13.35 4.37
N ALA A 303 5.11 12.16 4.33
CA ALA A 303 3.70 12.00 3.95
C ALA A 303 2.70 12.60 4.95
N LEU A 304 3.15 12.99 6.15
CA LEU A 304 2.35 13.75 7.12
C LEU A 304 2.59 15.27 7.04
N SER A 305 3.52 15.71 6.20
CA SER A 305 3.89 17.12 6.13
C SER A 305 2.79 17.96 5.45
N PRO A 306 2.60 19.23 5.88
CA PRO A 306 1.70 20.14 5.19
C PRO A 306 2.06 20.38 3.72
N ASP A 307 3.34 20.31 3.35
CA ASP A 307 3.79 20.46 1.97
C ASP A 307 3.35 19.29 1.09
N TYR A 308 3.38 18.06 1.62
CA TYR A 308 2.89 16.88 0.92
C TYR A 308 1.36 16.85 0.81
N LEU A 309 0.67 17.19 1.89
CA LEU A 309 -0.77 16.95 2.05
C LEU A 309 -1.66 18.06 1.47
N THR A 310 -1.15 19.29 1.39
CA THR A 310 -1.94 20.44 0.93
C THR A 310 -2.17 20.36 -0.58
N LEU A 311 -3.44 20.33 -0.99
CA LEU A 311 -3.80 20.42 -2.41
C LEU A 311 -3.46 21.81 -2.97
N PRO A 312 -2.95 21.90 -4.22
CA PRO A 312 -2.81 23.16 -4.91
C PRO A 312 -4.14 23.93 -5.01
N LYS A 313 -4.09 25.25 -4.84
CA LYS A 313 -5.29 26.10 -4.87
C LYS A 313 -6.08 25.99 -6.18
N HIS A 314 -5.42 25.81 -7.31
CA HIS A 314 -6.10 25.66 -8.60
C HIS A 314 -7.00 24.41 -8.66
N ILE A 315 -6.69 23.35 -7.92
CA ILE A 315 -7.55 22.16 -7.82
C ILE A 315 -8.75 22.46 -6.91
N LEU A 316 -8.51 23.12 -5.78
CA LEU A 316 -9.56 23.47 -4.81
C LEU A 316 -10.64 24.37 -5.43
N ASP A 317 -10.23 25.30 -6.28
CA ASP A 317 -11.14 26.22 -6.98
C ASP A 317 -11.88 25.55 -8.15
N LEU A 318 -11.44 24.36 -8.58
CA LEU A 318 -11.93 23.69 -9.79
C LEU A 318 -13.08 22.70 -9.54
N ILE A 319 -13.16 22.10 -8.34
CA ILE A 319 -14.09 20.99 -8.05
C ILE A 319 -15.35 21.52 -7.34
N PRO A 320 -16.50 21.65 -8.04
CA PRO A 320 -17.76 22.04 -7.41
C PRO A 320 -18.44 20.85 -6.70
N PRO A 321 -19.52 21.10 -5.93
CA PRO A 321 -20.44 20.05 -5.50
C PRO A 321 -20.96 19.19 -6.66
N LYS A 322 -21.43 17.98 -6.37
CA LYS A 322 -21.95 17.05 -7.39
C LYS A 322 -23.04 17.69 -8.26
N ALA A 323 -22.91 17.52 -9.57
CA ALA A 323 -23.92 17.92 -10.54
C ALA A 323 -25.21 17.09 -10.37
N PHE A 324 -26.34 17.62 -10.86
CA PHE A 324 -27.61 16.90 -10.85
C PHE A 324 -27.49 15.55 -11.57
N GLY A 325 -27.94 14.46 -10.91
CA GLY A 325 -27.80 13.09 -11.42
C GLY A 325 -26.48 12.40 -11.06
N TYR A 326 -25.57 13.08 -10.36
CA TYR A 326 -24.34 12.51 -9.82
C TYR A 326 -24.42 12.48 -8.29
N GLU A 327 -23.91 11.41 -7.71
CA GLU A 327 -23.98 11.19 -6.27
C GLU A 327 -22.60 10.90 -5.68
N LEU A 328 -22.49 11.10 -4.38
CA LEU A 328 -21.35 10.64 -3.61
C LEU A 328 -21.43 9.14 -3.44
N THR A 329 -20.28 8.49 -3.57
CA THR A 329 -20.17 7.05 -3.36
C THR A 329 -19.19 6.76 -2.24
N ASN A 330 -19.04 5.48 -1.90
CA ASN A 330 -17.99 5.04 -0.99
C ASN A 330 -16.56 5.24 -1.56
N GLU A 331 -16.42 5.55 -2.86
CA GLU A 331 -15.15 5.89 -3.52
C GLU A 331 -14.87 7.41 -3.54
N SER A 332 -15.80 8.26 -3.08
CA SER A 332 -15.63 9.71 -3.00
C SER A 332 -14.85 10.11 -1.73
N PHE A 333 -14.27 11.32 -1.68
CA PHE A 333 -13.56 11.76 -0.47
C PHE A 333 -14.51 11.89 0.73
N PRO A 334 -14.02 11.62 1.96
CA PRO A 334 -14.73 11.96 3.18
C PRO A 334 -14.95 13.48 3.29
N ARG A 335 -15.92 13.91 4.11
CA ARG A 335 -16.27 15.34 4.24
C ARG A 335 -16.97 15.70 5.55
N ASP A 336 -16.57 16.84 6.11
CA ASP A 336 -17.21 17.54 7.23
C ASP A 336 -18.09 18.71 6.74
N THR A 337 -17.88 19.19 5.51
CA THR A 337 -18.50 20.43 4.97
C THR A 337 -19.84 20.24 4.24
N GLY A 338 -20.45 19.05 4.33
CA GLY A 338 -21.71 18.76 3.64
C GLY A 338 -21.51 18.53 2.14
N ALA A 339 -22.18 19.29 1.27
CA ALA A 339 -22.12 19.03 -0.18
C ALA A 339 -20.83 19.53 -0.85
N SER A 340 -20.10 20.47 -0.24
CA SER A 340 -18.86 21.02 -0.80
C SER A 340 -17.69 20.04 -0.74
N PHE A 341 -16.72 20.26 -1.63
CA PHE A 341 -15.44 19.56 -1.60
C PHE A 341 -14.67 19.91 -0.32
N ASP A 342 -14.15 18.89 0.39
CA ASP A 342 -13.51 19.05 1.69
C ASP A 342 -12.03 18.70 1.66
N ALA A 343 -11.19 19.74 1.60
CA ALA A 343 -9.75 19.58 1.53
C ALA A 343 -9.11 19.08 2.85
N LEU A 344 -9.81 19.15 3.99
CA LEU A 344 -9.25 18.76 5.29
C LEU A 344 -9.65 17.33 5.69
N ALA A 345 -10.83 16.86 5.27
CA ALA A 345 -11.24 15.49 5.52
C ALA A 345 -10.38 14.47 4.75
N LEU A 346 -9.97 14.78 3.51
CA LEU A 346 -9.05 13.93 2.75
C LEU A 346 -7.66 13.84 3.38
N VAL A 347 -7.21 14.93 4.02
CA VAL A 347 -5.98 15.01 4.83
C VAL A 347 -6.10 14.14 6.07
N GLU A 348 -7.24 14.18 6.76
CA GLU A 348 -7.51 13.33 7.91
C GLU A 348 -7.43 11.85 7.53
N ALA A 349 -8.05 11.46 6.43
CA ALA A 349 -7.98 10.09 5.93
C ALA A 349 -6.56 9.65 5.57
N HIS A 350 -5.76 10.52 4.92
CA HIS A 350 -4.35 10.23 4.65
C HIS A 350 -3.56 10.06 5.96
N ALA A 351 -3.69 11.01 6.88
CA ALA A 351 -3.00 10.99 8.16
C ALA A 351 -3.41 9.78 9.02
N ASN A 352 -4.68 9.39 8.96
CA ASN A 352 -5.21 8.20 9.62
C ASN A 352 -4.52 6.93 9.10
N HIS A 353 -4.48 6.73 7.78
CA HIS A 353 -3.73 5.63 7.17
C HIS A 353 -2.26 5.63 7.63
N THR A 354 -1.56 6.75 7.47
CA THR A 354 -0.12 6.83 7.72
C THR A 354 0.24 6.68 9.20
N LEU A 355 -0.50 7.32 10.11
CA LEU A 355 -0.28 7.15 11.55
C LEU A 355 -0.73 5.77 12.04
N GLY A 356 -1.74 5.15 11.42
CA GLY A 356 -2.12 3.77 11.68
C GLY A 356 -1.00 2.79 11.41
N LEU A 357 -0.19 3.03 10.37
CA LEU A 357 1.04 2.26 10.14
C LEU A 357 2.05 2.49 11.26
N LEU A 358 2.32 3.74 11.62
CA LEU A 358 3.33 4.08 12.64
C LEU A 358 2.96 3.62 14.05
N PHE A 359 1.67 3.54 14.37
CA PHE A 359 1.12 3.17 15.68
C PHE A 359 0.57 1.75 15.75
N ASP A 360 0.86 0.90 14.76
CA ASP A 360 0.56 -0.54 14.86
C ASP A 360 1.20 -1.13 16.12
N ARG A 361 0.39 -1.82 16.94
CA ARG A 361 0.81 -2.32 18.25
C ARG A 361 2.00 -3.28 18.18
N TYR A 362 2.09 -4.10 17.14
CA TYR A 362 3.20 -5.05 16.98
C TYR A 362 4.46 -4.32 16.56
N ARG A 363 4.35 -3.32 15.66
CA ARG A 363 5.48 -2.45 15.30
C ARG A 363 6.04 -1.71 16.50
N LEU A 364 5.19 -1.07 17.31
CA LEU A 364 5.64 -0.38 18.53
C LEU A 364 6.32 -1.34 19.52
N ALA A 365 5.76 -2.54 19.69
CA ALA A 365 6.37 -3.57 20.53
C ALA A 365 7.75 -4.01 19.99
N ARG A 366 7.91 -4.13 18.67
CA ARG A 366 9.20 -4.46 18.03
C ARG A 366 10.21 -3.34 18.13
N VAL A 367 9.81 -2.07 17.96
CA VAL A 367 10.70 -0.92 18.18
C VAL A 367 11.26 -0.96 19.60
N ASN A 368 10.43 -1.25 20.59
CA ASN A 368 10.89 -1.44 21.97
C ASN A 368 11.80 -2.67 22.13
N ASP A 369 11.40 -3.85 21.63
CA ASP A 369 12.20 -5.09 21.72
C ASP A 369 13.58 -4.95 21.08
N PHE A 370 13.63 -4.37 19.88
CA PHE A 370 14.87 -4.23 19.13
C PHE A 370 15.85 -3.30 19.84
N ASN A 371 15.37 -2.20 20.44
CA ASN A 371 16.21 -1.32 21.25
C ASN A 371 16.71 -1.97 22.56
N VAL A 372 15.89 -2.83 23.19
CA VAL A 372 16.31 -3.58 24.38
C VAL A 372 17.42 -4.58 24.04
N ARG A 373 17.35 -5.21 22.87
CA ARG A 373 18.33 -6.19 22.39
C ARG A 373 19.59 -5.55 21.81
N ASP A 374 19.46 -4.37 21.21
CA ASP A 374 20.52 -3.60 20.59
C ASP A 374 20.26 -2.10 20.81
N SER A 375 21.03 -1.50 21.71
CA SER A 375 20.87 -0.09 22.11
C SER A 375 21.22 0.91 21.01
N SER A 376 21.78 0.47 19.87
CA SER A 376 21.96 1.31 18.68
C SER A 376 20.64 1.57 17.92
N GLN A 377 19.64 0.69 18.08
CA GLN A 377 18.31 0.85 17.51
C GLN A 377 17.56 2.03 18.17
N ILE A 378 16.55 2.58 17.50
CA ILE A 378 15.76 3.69 18.04
C ILE A 378 14.93 3.21 19.24
N SER A 379 14.96 3.95 20.36
CA SER A 379 14.08 3.66 21.50
C SER A 379 12.64 4.08 21.20
N LEU A 380 11.67 3.42 21.84
CA LEU A 380 10.25 3.77 21.70
C LEU A 380 9.97 5.23 22.11
N ASP A 381 10.67 5.74 23.13
CA ASP A 381 10.64 7.15 23.53
C ASP A 381 11.04 8.09 22.37
N ARG A 382 12.23 7.88 21.79
CA ARG A 382 12.70 8.71 20.67
C ARG A 382 11.82 8.58 19.45
N TYR A 383 11.25 7.41 19.21
CA TYR A 383 10.29 7.16 18.14
C TYR A 383 9.05 8.05 18.30
N ILE A 384 8.39 8.03 19.47
CA ILE A 384 7.18 8.84 19.73
C ILE A 384 7.51 10.34 19.70
N VAL A 385 8.65 10.76 20.28
CA VAL A 385 9.11 12.15 20.25
C VAL A 385 9.30 12.64 18.82
N LYS A 386 9.93 11.83 17.95
CA LYS A 386 10.15 12.18 16.54
C LYS A 386 8.82 12.38 15.80
N ILE A 387 7.81 11.54 16.03
CA ILE A 387 6.47 11.73 15.43
C ILE A 387 5.82 13.00 15.97
N ALA A 388 5.87 13.25 17.28
CA ALA A 388 5.28 14.44 17.89
C ALA A 388 5.88 15.73 17.30
N GLN A 389 7.22 15.76 17.13
CA GLN A 389 7.96 16.88 16.54
C GLN A 389 7.63 17.13 15.06
N ASN A 390 7.20 16.11 14.32
CA ASN A 390 6.77 16.22 12.93
C ASN A 390 5.26 16.39 12.75
N THR A 391 4.50 16.46 13.85
CA THR A 391 3.04 16.60 13.84
C THR A 391 2.58 17.77 14.71
N ILE A 392 2.05 17.50 15.91
CA ILE A 392 1.43 18.52 16.78
C ILE A 392 2.44 19.52 17.38
N LEU A 393 3.71 19.11 17.53
CA LEU A 393 4.79 19.95 18.04
C LEU A 393 5.68 20.54 16.95
N ALA A 394 5.36 20.33 15.67
CA ALA A 394 6.06 20.96 14.56
C ALA A 394 5.95 22.49 14.62
N ALA A 395 6.90 23.19 14.01
CA ALA A 395 6.88 24.65 13.92
C ALA A 395 5.57 25.13 13.25
N ARG A 396 4.94 26.15 13.84
CA ARG A 396 3.70 26.72 13.32
C ARG A 396 3.93 27.35 11.95
N LEU A 397 2.92 27.27 11.09
CA LEU A 397 2.96 27.81 9.73
C LEU A 397 2.06 29.05 9.63
N ASP A 398 2.50 30.00 8.81
CA ASP A 398 1.75 31.25 8.55
C ASP A 398 0.74 31.09 7.42
N ASP A 399 1.01 30.20 6.44
CA ASP A 399 0.05 29.89 5.37
C ASP A 399 -1.22 29.25 5.97
N PRO A 400 -2.41 29.86 5.82
CA PRO A 400 -3.61 29.42 6.53
C PRO A 400 -4.04 27.99 6.17
N LEU A 401 -3.86 27.57 4.92
CA LEU A 401 -4.27 26.25 4.45
C LEU A 401 -3.31 25.19 4.98
N LYS A 402 -2.00 25.37 4.82
CA LYS A 402 -0.98 24.47 5.38
C LYS A 402 -1.07 24.40 6.90
N ALA A 403 -1.35 25.52 7.57
CA ALA A 403 -1.58 25.54 9.01
C ALA A 403 -2.82 24.73 9.42
N ALA A 404 -3.91 24.77 8.64
CA ALA A 404 -5.08 23.94 8.87
C ALA A 404 -4.80 22.45 8.66
N VAL A 405 -4.04 22.10 7.61
CA VAL A 405 -3.54 20.73 7.38
C VAL A 405 -2.70 20.24 8.55
N GLN A 406 -1.74 21.06 9.03
CA GLN A 406 -0.92 20.72 10.19
C GLN A 406 -1.75 20.43 11.44
N ARG A 407 -2.75 21.27 11.74
CA ARG A 407 -3.66 21.05 12.88
C ARG A 407 -4.49 19.78 12.70
N ARG A 408 -4.91 19.45 11.47
CA ARG A 408 -5.63 18.19 11.21
C ARG A 408 -4.74 16.98 11.47
N VAL A 409 -3.49 16.98 10.98
CA VAL A 409 -2.52 15.91 11.27
C VAL A 409 -2.25 15.79 12.78
N GLY A 410 -2.08 16.91 13.48
CA GLY A 410 -1.92 16.93 14.94
C GLY A 410 -3.12 16.35 15.70
N HIS A 411 -4.34 16.55 15.20
CA HIS A 411 -5.54 15.92 15.76
C HIS A 411 -5.47 14.40 15.66
N VAL A 412 -5.09 13.85 14.50
CA VAL A 412 -5.00 12.40 14.25
C VAL A 412 -3.88 11.78 15.11
N PHE A 413 -2.74 12.46 15.24
CA PHE A 413 -1.65 12.00 16.10
C PHE A 413 -2.09 11.83 17.56
N VAL A 414 -2.74 12.84 18.14
CA VAL A 414 -3.25 12.76 19.53
C VAL A 414 -4.28 11.64 19.67
N HIS A 415 -5.12 11.43 18.66
CA HIS A 415 -6.08 10.34 18.63
C HIS A 415 -5.40 8.96 18.70
N TYR A 416 -4.38 8.71 17.87
CA TYR A 416 -3.60 7.48 17.89
C TYR A 416 -2.86 7.24 19.19
N MET A 417 -2.28 8.29 19.80
CA MET A 417 -1.65 8.19 21.10
C MET A 417 -2.63 7.71 22.17
N MET A 418 -3.85 8.28 22.23
CA MET A 418 -4.89 7.87 23.16
C MET A 418 -5.37 6.43 22.90
N MET A 419 -5.56 6.05 21.63
CA MET A 419 -5.91 4.66 21.27
C MET A 419 -4.82 3.68 21.72
N THR A 420 -3.55 4.01 21.49
CA THR A 420 -2.40 3.17 21.86
C THR A 420 -2.29 3.00 23.37
N ALA A 421 -2.51 4.08 24.13
CA ALA A 421 -2.49 4.04 25.59
C ALA A 421 -3.63 3.21 26.20
N ALA A 422 -4.77 3.07 25.49
CA ALA A 422 -5.93 2.29 25.93
C ALA A 422 -6.03 0.89 25.29
N ASP A 423 -5.08 0.50 24.43
CA ASP A 423 -5.11 -0.79 23.75
C ASP A 423 -4.66 -1.92 24.70
N ASN A 424 -5.62 -2.64 25.26
CA ASN A 424 -5.38 -3.77 26.17
C ASN A 424 -4.63 -4.96 25.56
N GLU A 425 -4.49 -5.02 24.22
CA GLU A 425 -3.70 -6.06 23.55
C GLU A 425 -2.29 -5.57 23.18
N ALA A 426 -1.99 -4.27 23.33
CA ALA A 426 -0.64 -3.76 23.19
C ALA A 426 0.26 -4.23 24.34
N SER A 427 1.58 -4.27 24.12
CA SER A 427 2.52 -4.67 25.18
C SER A 427 2.49 -3.66 26.34
N PRO A 428 2.73 -4.09 27.60
CA PRO A 428 2.73 -3.18 28.75
C PRO A 428 3.69 -1.99 28.60
N ALA A 429 4.84 -2.20 27.95
CA ALA A 429 5.80 -1.13 27.67
C ALA A 429 5.23 -0.09 26.68
N VAL A 430 4.50 -0.53 25.66
CA VAL A 430 3.86 0.35 24.67
C VAL A 430 2.75 1.18 25.33
N GLN A 431 1.86 0.54 26.10
CA GLN A 431 0.80 1.24 26.84
C GLN A 431 1.37 2.29 27.80
N ALA A 432 2.35 1.90 28.62
CA ALA A 432 2.96 2.79 29.60
C ALA A 432 3.67 3.98 28.96
N MET A 433 4.40 3.73 27.86
CA MET A 433 5.11 4.78 27.14
C MET A 433 4.14 5.76 26.46
N ALA A 434 3.08 5.24 25.81
CA ALA A 434 2.06 6.08 25.20
C ALA A 434 1.32 6.95 26.24
N ALA A 435 0.93 6.36 27.38
CA ALA A 435 0.27 7.08 28.46
C ALA A 435 1.16 8.18 29.07
N SER A 436 2.45 7.88 29.29
CA SER A 436 3.44 8.84 29.79
C SER A 436 3.62 10.02 28.83
N HIS A 437 3.82 9.75 27.53
CA HIS A 437 3.96 10.80 26.53
C HIS A 437 2.67 11.63 26.35
N LEU A 438 1.48 11.04 26.50
CA LEU A 438 0.23 11.81 26.49
C LEU A 438 0.15 12.81 27.64
N ALA A 439 0.48 12.37 28.86
CA ALA A 439 0.49 13.25 30.03
C ALA A 439 1.50 14.40 29.86
N GLY A 440 2.71 14.08 29.37
CA GLY A 440 3.72 15.08 29.03
C GLY A 440 3.26 16.04 27.93
N LEU A 441 2.67 15.52 26.85
CA LEU A 441 2.15 16.31 25.74
C LEU A 441 1.07 17.29 26.20
N LYS A 442 0.15 16.87 27.08
CA LYS A 442 -0.84 17.77 27.67
C LYS A 442 -0.16 18.97 28.35
N GLY A 443 0.86 18.72 29.18
CA GLY A 443 1.62 19.77 29.85
C GLY A 443 2.33 20.71 28.88
N ILE A 444 2.97 20.16 27.83
CA ILE A 444 3.62 20.95 26.78
C ILE A 444 2.61 21.86 26.08
N LEU A 445 1.44 21.33 25.71
CA LEU A 445 0.40 22.13 25.04
C LEU A 445 -0.13 23.25 25.94
N GLU A 446 -0.38 22.96 27.23
CA GLU A 446 -0.82 23.96 28.22
C GLU A 446 0.23 25.06 28.42
N GLU A 447 1.51 24.69 28.48
CA GLU A 447 2.61 25.65 28.57
C GLU A 447 2.69 26.54 27.32
N LYS A 448 2.60 25.95 26.12
CA LYS A 448 2.58 26.70 24.86
C LYS A 448 1.42 27.70 24.81
N ILE A 449 0.22 27.28 25.20
CA ILE A 449 -0.98 28.14 25.25
C ILE A 449 -0.78 29.34 26.19
N ALA A 450 -0.06 29.14 27.30
CA ALA A 450 0.16 30.15 28.33
C ALA A 450 1.31 31.11 28.01
N LYS A 451 2.39 30.61 27.38
CA LYS A 451 3.65 31.36 27.24
C LYS A 451 3.98 31.84 25.82
N GLU A 452 3.43 31.21 24.79
CA GLU A 452 3.77 31.54 23.41
C GLU A 452 2.68 32.38 22.73
N GLU A 453 3.10 33.37 21.94
CA GLU A 453 2.20 34.06 21.02
C GLU A 453 1.88 33.16 19.81
N MET A 454 0.59 33.05 19.50
CA MET A 454 0.07 32.27 18.37
C MET A 454 -1.28 32.81 17.91
N ASN A 455 -1.64 32.52 16.66
CA ASN A 455 -2.97 32.87 16.15
C ASN A 455 -4.09 32.11 16.89
N ARG A 456 -5.34 32.56 16.68
CA ARG A 456 -6.51 32.05 17.39
C ARG A 456 -6.74 30.56 17.10
N GLU A 457 -6.49 30.14 15.87
CA GLU A 457 -6.72 28.78 15.37
C GLU A 457 -5.78 27.77 16.02
N TYR A 458 -4.47 28.08 16.12
CA TYR A 458 -3.52 27.23 16.85
C TYR A 458 -3.85 27.17 18.34
N LYS A 459 -4.18 28.32 18.95
CA LYS A 459 -4.55 28.35 20.37
C LYS A 459 -5.78 27.48 20.65
N ALA A 460 -6.82 27.61 19.83
CA ALA A 460 -8.03 26.80 19.95
C ALA A 460 -7.76 25.31 19.73
N HIS A 461 -6.92 24.97 18.75
CA HIS A 461 -6.54 23.58 18.50
C HIS A 461 -5.77 22.97 19.68
N TYR A 462 -4.74 23.64 20.19
CA TYR A 462 -4.00 23.14 21.36
C TYR A 462 -4.88 23.03 22.60
N GLN A 463 -5.77 24.00 22.86
CA GLN A 463 -6.75 23.92 23.95
C GLN A 463 -7.66 22.70 23.80
N ALA A 464 -8.16 22.43 22.59
CA ALA A 464 -9.00 21.28 22.31
C ALA A 464 -8.24 19.96 22.52
N GLN A 465 -6.99 19.84 22.03
CA GLN A 465 -6.19 18.63 22.21
C GLN A 465 -5.81 18.41 23.68
N ALA A 466 -5.34 19.44 24.40
CA ALA A 466 -5.04 19.33 25.83
C ALA A 466 -6.27 18.90 26.65
N ARG A 467 -7.45 19.43 26.32
CA ARG A 467 -8.72 19.01 26.94
C ARG A 467 -9.08 17.56 26.62
N ARG A 468 -8.95 17.12 25.37
CA ARG A 468 -9.21 15.71 24.97
C ARG A 468 -8.31 14.75 25.73
N ILE A 469 -7.01 15.07 25.82
CA ILE A 469 -6.04 14.26 26.57
C ILE A 469 -6.43 14.23 28.06
N GLY A 470 -6.81 15.36 28.65
CA GLY A 470 -7.28 15.41 30.04
C GLY A 470 -8.50 14.52 30.29
N LEU A 471 -9.53 14.63 29.43
CA LEU A 471 -10.73 13.78 29.53
C LEU A 471 -10.41 12.29 29.35
N PHE A 472 -9.47 11.94 28.48
CA PHE A 472 -8.99 10.58 28.31
C PHE A 472 -8.30 10.04 29.56
N LEU A 473 -7.36 10.80 30.13
CA LEU A 473 -6.63 10.42 31.34
C LEU A 473 -7.55 10.29 32.57
N GLU A 474 -8.67 11.03 32.59
CA GLU A 474 -9.72 10.92 33.61
C GLU A 474 -10.72 9.77 33.36
N GLY A 475 -10.58 9.02 32.26
CA GLY A 475 -11.49 7.95 31.87
C GLY A 475 -12.86 8.41 31.34
N LYS A 476 -13.00 9.70 31.00
CA LYS A 476 -14.26 10.33 30.55
C LYS A 476 -14.40 10.38 29.02
N TYR A 477 -13.36 10.06 28.29
CA TYR A 477 -13.35 10.00 26.83
C TYR A 477 -12.50 8.82 26.37
N MET A 478 -13.03 7.99 25.46
CA MET A 478 -12.30 6.86 24.87
C MET A 478 -12.38 6.99 23.35
N PRO A 479 -11.24 7.16 22.66
CA PRO A 479 -11.21 7.27 21.20
C PRO A 479 -11.54 5.94 20.53
N LYS A 480 -12.11 5.98 19.33
CA LYS A 480 -12.32 4.80 18.47
C LYS A 480 -11.76 5.03 17.08
N ALA A 481 -11.29 3.97 16.44
CA ALA A 481 -10.82 4.02 15.05
C ALA A 481 -11.86 4.61 14.08
N SER A 482 -13.15 4.43 14.36
CA SER A 482 -14.28 4.97 13.58
C SER A 482 -14.45 6.48 13.69
N ASP A 483 -13.76 7.15 14.63
CA ASP A 483 -13.87 8.59 14.83
C ASP A 483 -13.02 9.40 13.82
N LEU A 484 -12.18 8.72 13.03
CA LEU A 484 -11.31 9.32 12.03
C LEU A 484 -11.78 8.94 10.61
N ALA A 485 -11.70 9.91 9.69
CA ALA A 485 -11.96 9.66 8.28
C ALA A 485 -11.11 8.51 7.71
N GLN A 486 -11.70 7.70 6.83
CA GLN A 486 -11.04 6.56 6.20
C GLN A 486 -10.67 6.89 4.75
N ILE A 487 -9.58 6.30 4.25
CA ILE A 487 -9.27 6.36 2.82
C ILE A 487 -10.37 5.57 2.07
N PRO A 488 -10.98 6.14 1.01
CA PRO A 488 -11.92 5.41 0.16
C PRO A 488 -11.29 4.16 -0.46
N PRO A 489 -12.06 3.08 -0.75
CA PRO A 489 -11.53 1.91 -1.42
C PRO A 489 -10.86 2.27 -2.75
N GLY A 490 -9.80 1.55 -3.12
CA GLY A 490 -9.09 1.89 -4.36
C GLY A 490 -7.87 1.04 -4.67
N GLU A 491 -7.70 -0.17 -4.12
CA GLU A 491 -6.59 -1.03 -4.54
C GLU A 491 -6.65 -1.35 -6.04
N PRO A 492 -5.52 -1.40 -6.76
CA PRO A 492 -5.52 -1.73 -8.18
C PRO A 492 -5.84 -3.22 -8.45
N ILE A 493 -5.86 -4.08 -7.42
CA ILE A 493 -6.14 -5.53 -7.53
C ILE A 493 -7.13 -5.98 -6.47
#